data_AF-A0A1F6CN74-F1
#
_entry.id   AF-A0A1F6CN74-F1
#
_cell.length_a   1.000
_cell.length_b   1.000
_cell.length_c   1.000
_cell.angle_alpha   90.00
_cell.angle_beta   90.00
_cell.angle_gamma   90.00
#
_symmetry.space_group_name_H-M   'P 1'
#
loop_
_entity.id
_entity.type
_entity.pdbx_description
1 polymer ?
#
loop_
_entity_poly.entity_id
_entity_poly.type
_entity_poly.pdbx_seq_one_letter_code
_entity_poly.pdbx_strand_id
1 'polypeptide(L)'
;WGYSTLVYLGFGLTFLFAVYNDGKGFLQPQAEGGGLRWMFRYVPVPCQATMFSILAFFIASAAYRTFRARTPEAVILLIAAVIVMLGRVPIGAFLYEGLPTFAQWLMAIPNMAAKRGILLGVSLGAIATSLRIIFGIERSYLGGGEV
;
A
#
# COMPACT_ATOMS: atom_id res chain seq x y z
N TRP A 1 -10.94 -20.44 -16.27
CA TRP A 1 -10.09 -21.64 -16.41
C TRP A 1 -8.74 -21.39 -17.10
N GLY A 2 -8.61 -20.46 -18.07
CA GLY A 2 -7.30 -20.15 -18.70
C GLY A 2 -6.32 -19.27 -17.90
N TYR A 3 -6.76 -18.59 -16.83
CA TYR A 3 -5.86 -17.72 -16.04
C TYR A 3 -4.86 -18.51 -15.19
N SER A 4 -5.26 -19.68 -14.70
CA SER A 4 -4.41 -20.53 -13.86
C SER A 4 -3.18 -21.06 -14.62
N THR A 5 -3.30 -21.32 -15.92
CA THR A 5 -2.17 -21.79 -16.73
C THR A 5 -1.08 -20.74 -16.89
N LEU A 6 -1.45 -19.46 -17.05
CA LEU A 6 -0.49 -18.36 -17.11
C LEU A 6 0.31 -18.20 -15.81
N VAL A 7 -0.34 -18.42 -14.66
CA VAL A 7 0.33 -18.36 -13.35
C VAL A 7 1.35 -19.49 -13.21
N TYR A 8 0.98 -20.72 -13.56
CA TYR A 8 1.90 -21.86 -13.48
C TYR A 8 3.07 -21.73 -14.47
N LEU A 9 2.82 -21.20 -15.68
CA LEU A 9 3.87 -20.92 -16.66
C LEU A 9 4.81 -19.80 -16.18
N GLY A 10 4.27 -18.71 -15.64
CA GLY A 10 5.06 -17.61 -15.09
C GLY A 10 5.92 -18.05 -13.90
N PHE A 11 5.37 -18.90 -13.02
CA PHE A 11 6.12 -19.52 -11.94
C PHE A 11 7.23 -20.42 -12.46
N GLY A 12 6.94 -21.30 -13.41
CA GLY A 12 7.92 -22.18 -14.03
C GLY A 12 9.07 -21.40 -14.68
N LEU A 13 8.76 -20.36 -15.44
CA LEU A 13 9.74 -19.50 -16.09
C LEU A 13 10.62 -18.75 -15.07
N THR A 14 10.02 -18.24 -13.99
CA THR A 14 10.76 -17.58 -12.90
C THR A 14 11.66 -18.56 -12.16
N PHE A 15 11.17 -19.76 -11.90
CA PHE A 15 11.94 -20.81 -11.25
C PHE A 15 13.12 -21.26 -12.11
N LEU A 16 12.93 -21.43 -13.42
CA LEU A 16 14.00 -21.79 -14.36
C LEU A 16 15.08 -20.70 -14.41
N PHE A 17 14.72 -19.42 -14.50
CA PHE A 17 15.70 -18.34 -14.49
C PHE A 17 16.42 -18.18 -13.14
N ALA A 18 15.76 -18.52 -12.03
CA ALA A 18 16.38 -18.56 -10.71
C ALA A 18 17.40 -19.70 -10.57
N VAL A 19 17.08 -20.90 -11.07
CA VAL A 19 17.98 -22.06 -11.03
C VAL A 19 19.15 -21.92 -12.00
N TYR A 20 18.89 -21.39 -13.20
CA TYR A 20 19.91 -21.17 -14.23
C TYR A 20 20.92 -20.09 -13.81
N ASN A 21 20.46 -18.99 -13.19
CA ASN A 21 21.29 -17.89 -12.66
C ASN A 21 22.49 -17.50 -13.56
N ASP A 22 22.23 -17.36 -14.87
CA ASP A 22 23.24 -16.99 -15.88
C ASP A 22 24.44 -17.96 -15.95
N GLY A 23 24.20 -19.27 -15.72
CA GLY A 23 25.20 -20.33 -15.75
C GLY A 23 26.00 -20.51 -14.45
N LYS A 24 25.75 -19.68 -13.42
CA LYS A 24 26.45 -19.73 -12.12
C LYS A 24 25.84 -20.71 -11.12
N GLY A 25 24.69 -21.28 -11.46
CA GLY A 25 23.94 -22.21 -10.61
C GLY A 25 23.21 -21.51 -9.44
N PHE A 26 22.33 -22.26 -8.78
CA PHE A 26 21.38 -21.75 -7.77
C PHE A 26 22.01 -21.42 -6.40
N LEU A 27 23.23 -21.91 -6.12
CA LEU A 27 23.91 -21.73 -4.84
C LEU A 27 24.77 -20.45 -4.78
N GLN A 28 24.99 -19.79 -5.91
CA GLN A 28 25.79 -18.57 -5.98
C GLN A 28 24.92 -17.31 -5.87
N PRO A 29 25.48 -16.17 -5.42
CA PRO A 29 24.79 -14.89 -5.44
C PRO A 29 24.19 -14.57 -6.82
N GLN A 30 23.02 -13.92 -6.84
CA GLN A 30 22.29 -13.66 -8.06
C GLN A 30 23.13 -12.82 -9.04
N ALA A 31 23.29 -13.33 -10.26
CA ALA A 31 24.09 -12.71 -11.31
C ALA A 31 23.58 -11.30 -11.64
N GLU A 32 24.52 -10.36 -11.87
CA GLU A 32 24.13 -8.96 -11.99
C GLU A 32 23.36 -8.61 -13.27
N GLY A 33 23.53 -9.40 -14.32
CA GLY A 33 22.82 -9.29 -15.61
C GLY A 33 21.93 -10.48 -15.93
N GLY A 34 21.71 -11.41 -15.00
CA GLY A 34 21.01 -12.66 -15.27
C GLY A 34 19.52 -12.47 -15.62
N GLY A 35 18.96 -13.42 -16.38
CA GLY A 35 17.57 -13.39 -16.87
C GLY A 35 16.52 -13.13 -15.78
N LEU A 36 16.75 -13.61 -14.55
CA LEU A 36 15.87 -13.34 -13.40
C LEU A 36 15.80 -11.83 -13.06
N ARG A 37 16.95 -11.13 -13.06
CA ARG A 37 16.99 -9.70 -12.75
C ARG A 37 16.38 -8.86 -13.87
N TRP A 38 16.62 -9.25 -15.12
CA TRP A 38 15.97 -8.63 -16.28
C TRP A 38 14.45 -8.71 -16.14
N MET A 39 13.92 -9.92 -15.94
CA MET A 39 12.48 -10.13 -15.80
C MET A 39 11.91 -9.37 -14.60
N PHE A 40 12.60 -9.39 -13.45
CA PHE A 40 12.19 -8.62 -12.27
C PHE A 40 12.16 -7.10 -12.55
N ARG A 41 13.15 -6.57 -13.26
CA ARG A 41 13.23 -5.12 -13.55
C ARG A 41 12.21 -4.65 -14.57
N TYR A 42 11.85 -5.49 -15.53
CA TYR A 42 10.96 -5.10 -16.63
C TYR A 42 9.50 -5.56 -16.47
N VAL A 43 9.20 -6.45 -15.52
CA VAL A 43 7.84 -6.93 -15.29
C VAL A 43 7.25 -6.39 -13.97
N PRO A 44 7.62 -6.87 -12.78
CA PRO A 44 6.97 -6.42 -11.54
C PRO A 44 7.30 -4.98 -11.16
N VAL A 45 8.53 -4.50 -11.42
CA VAL A 45 8.94 -3.12 -11.06
C VAL A 45 8.09 -2.05 -11.73
N PRO A 46 7.88 -2.04 -13.07
CA PRO A 46 7.01 -1.04 -13.69
C PRO A 46 5.54 -1.22 -13.28
N CYS A 47 5.04 -2.44 -13.10
CA CYS A 47 3.69 -2.66 -12.58
C CYS A 47 3.50 -2.01 -11.20
N GLN A 48 4.45 -2.20 -10.27
CA GLN A 48 4.41 -1.54 -8.96
C GLN A 48 4.53 -0.02 -9.08
N ALA A 49 5.37 0.48 -10.00
CA ALA A 49 5.51 1.91 -10.24
C ALA A 49 4.19 2.54 -10.76
N THR A 50 3.46 1.86 -11.65
CA THR A 50 2.15 2.34 -12.11
C THR A 50 1.12 2.38 -10.98
N MET A 51 1.07 1.34 -10.13
CA MET A 51 0.18 1.33 -8.96
C MET A 51 0.51 2.47 -8.00
N PHE A 52 1.80 2.69 -7.72
CA PHE A 52 2.25 3.76 -6.83
C PHE A 52 1.99 5.14 -7.43
N SER A 53 2.20 5.33 -8.73
CA SER A 53 1.94 6.59 -9.44
C SER A 53 0.45 6.94 -9.43
N ILE A 54 -0.42 5.96 -9.73
CA ILE A 54 -1.87 6.13 -9.70
C ILE A 54 -2.33 6.45 -8.26
N LEU A 55 -1.81 5.74 -7.26
CA LEU A 55 -2.10 6.02 -5.86
C LEU A 55 -1.70 7.45 -5.46
N ALA A 56 -0.48 7.87 -5.83
CA ALA A 56 0.01 9.22 -5.55
C ALA A 56 -0.87 10.29 -6.22
N PHE A 57 -1.27 10.09 -7.48
CA PHE A 57 -2.17 11.00 -8.19
C PHE A 57 -3.53 11.13 -7.51
N PHE A 58 -4.15 10.01 -7.14
CA PHE A 58 -5.45 10.04 -6.46
C PHE A 58 -5.39 10.65 -5.07
N ILE A 59 -4.34 10.37 -4.30
CA ILE A 59 -4.13 11.00 -2.99
C ILE A 59 -3.96 12.51 -3.15
N ALA A 60 -3.13 12.96 -4.09
CA ALA A 60 -2.91 14.39 -4.34
C ALA A 60 -4.21 15.08 -4.80
N SER A 61 -4.98 14.46 -5.69
CA SER A 61 -6.25 14.99 -6.18
C SER A 61 -7.29 15.09 -5.05
N ALA A 62 -7.43 14.05 -4.23
CA ALA A 62 -8.32 14.05 -3.07
C ALA A 62 -7.89 15.11 -2.05
N ALA A 63 -6.60 15.17 -1.73
CA ALA A 63 -6.02 16.13 -0.79
C ALA A 63 -6.23 17.58 -1.26
N TYR A 64 -6.02 17.89 -2.54
CA TYR A 64 -6.29 19.23 -3.08
C TYR A 64 -7.77 19.60 -2.93
N ARG A 65 -8.68 18.65 -3.19
CA ARG A 65 -10.13 18.86 -3.02
C ARG A 65 -10.51 19.08 -1.55
N THR A 66 -9.84 18.44 -0.59
CA THR A 66 -10.15 18.52 0.85
C THR A 66 -9.39 19.62 1.60
N PHE A 67 -8.20 20.02 1.16
CA PHE A 67 -7.35 21.04 1.81
C PHE A 67 -7.45 22.42 1.17
N ARG A 68 -8.29 22.61 0.14
CA ARG A 68 -8.65 23.95 -0.32
C ARG A 68 -9.38 24.65 0.83
N ALA A 69 -8.69 25.58 1.51
CA ALA A 69 -9.12 26.31 2.71
C ALA A 69 -10.44 27.09 2.51
N ARG A 70 -11.54 26.35 2.50
CA ARG A 70 -12.91 26.86 2.37
C ARG A 70 -13.71 26.66 3.66
N THR A 71 -13.25 25.79 4.56
CA THR A 71 -13.93 25.50 5.83
C THR A 71 -12.92 25.59 6.99
N PRO A 72 -13.38 25.95 8.22
CA PRO A 72 -12.50 26.06 9.38
C PRO A 72 -11.83 24.72 9.73
N GLU A 73 -12.47 23.58 9.46
CA GLU A 73 -11.89 22.26 9.68
C GLU A 73 -10.70 21.99 8.73
N ALA A 74 -10.83 22.36 7.46
CA ALA A 74 -9.76 22.21 6.47
C ALA A 74 -8.54 23.07 6.83
N VAL A 75 -8.76 24.25 7.43
CA VAL A 75 -7.67 25.13 7.92
C VAL A 75 -6.92 24.48 9.07
N ILE A 76 -7.62 23.91 10.05
CA ILE A 76 -6.99 23.20 11.17
C ILE A 76 -6.15 22.02 10.67
N LEU A 77 -6.67 21.25 9.71
CA LEU A 77 -5.95 20.15 9.10
C LEU A 77 -4.71 20.62 8.31
N LEU A 78 -4.82 21.73 7.58
CA LEU A 78 -3.71 22.30 6.83
C LEU A 78 -2.57 22.74 7.76
N ILE A 79 -2.89 23.44 8.86
CA ILE A 79 -1.91 23.86 9.87
C ILE A 79 -1.24 22.64 10.50
N ALA A 80 -2.03 21.64 10.90
CA ALA A 80 -1.50 20.40 11.47
C ALA A 80 -0.55 19.68 10.50
N ALA A 81 -0.89 19.64 9.20
CA ALA A 81 -0.05 19.03 8.17
C ALA A 81 1.29 19.77 7.99
N VAL A 82 1.27 21.10 7.96
CA VAL A 82 2.48 21.94 7.86
C VAL A 82 3.41 21.70 9.07
N ILE A 83 2.85 21.70 10.28
CA ILE A 83 3.62 21.47 11.51
C ILE A 83 4.27 20.07 11.49
N VAL A 84 3.52 19.04 11.08
CA VAL A 84 4.04 17.67 10.96
C VAL A 84 5.15 17.57 9.92
N MET A 85 4.96 18.18 8.74
CA MET A 85 5.97 18.15 7.69
C MET A 85 7.27 18.83 8.16
N LEU A 86 7.17 20.00 8.80
CA LEU A 86 8.33 20.69 9.35
C LEU A 86 9.01 19.89 10.47
N GLY A 87 8.25 19.26 11.37
CA GLY A 87 8.81 18.46 12.47
C GLY A 87 9.47 17.14 12.04
N ARG A 88 9.19 16.63 10.82
CA ARG A 88 9.78 15.39 10.28
C ARG A 88 10.98 15.63 9.36
N VAL A 89 11.22 16.87 8.93
CA VAL A 89 12.37 17.26 8.11
C VAL A 89 13.55 17.57 9.03
N PRO A 90 14.78 17.07 8.77
CA PRO A 90 15.95 17.29 9.63
C PRO A 90 16.31 18.78 9.79
N ILE A 91 15.94 19.63 8.83
CA ILE A 91 16.10 21.10 8.88
C ILE A 91 15.19 21.75 9.94
N GLY A 92 14.06 21.12 10.29
CA GLY A 92 13.10 21.65 11.27
C GLY A 92 13.65 21.73 12.69
N ALA A 93 14.58 20.84 13.05
CA ALA A 93 15.23 20.84 14.36
C ALA A 93 16.17 22.06 14.55
N PHE A 94 16.74 22.60 13.46
CA PHE A 94 17.60 23.78 13.53
C PHE A 94 16.81 25.09 13.71
N LEU A 95 15.50 25.09 13.37
CA LEU A 95 14.65 26.27 13.50
C LEU A 95 14.07 26.40 14.92
N TYR A 96 13.66 25.28 15.53
CA TYR A 96 13.09 25.23 16.87
C TYR A 96 13.12 23.79 17.43
N GLU A 97 13.77 23.60 18.58
CA GLU A 97 13.96 22.27 19.19
C GLU A 97 12.65 21.59 19.62
N GLY A 98 11.58 22.35 19.88
CA GLY A 98 10.28 21.79 20.31
C GLY A 98 9.36 21.33 19.16
N LEU A 99 9.68 21.64 17.91
CA LEU A 99 8.85 21.30 16.74
C LEU A 99 8.77 19.79 16.51
N PRO A 100 9.89 19.03 16.56
CA PRO A 100 9.87 17.57 16.45
C PRO A 100 9.04 16.91 17.55
N THR A 101 9.16 17.36 18.79
CA THR A 101 8.42 16.83 19.94
C THR A 101 6.91 17.03 19.79
N PHE A 102 6.48 18.21 19.34
CA PHE A 102 5.07 18.48 19.10
C PHE A 102 4.50 17.66 17.92
N ALA A 103 5.25 17.55 16.81
CA ALA A 103 4.87 16.69 15.69
C ALA A 103 4.77 15.21 16.12
N GLN A 104 5.65 14.76 17.02
CA GLN A 104 5.62 13.41 17.57
C GLN A 104 4.41 13.21 18.49
N TRP A 105 4.09 14.16 19.35
CA TRP A 105 2.88 14.12 20.20
C TRP A 105 1.60 14.01 19.36
N LEU A 106 1.47 14.83 18.32
CA LEU A 106 0.34 14.80 17.39
C LEU A 106 0.20 13.44 16.67
N MET A 107 1.33 12.81 16.34
CA MET A 107 1.35 11.49 15.73
C MET A 107 1.09 10.36 16.72
N ALA A 108 1.52 10.49 17.97
CA ALA A 108 1.48 9.44 18.99
C ALA A 108 0.15 9.36 19.73
N ILE A 109 -0.56 10.48 19.92
CA ILE A 109 -1.81 10.51 20.69
C ILE A 109 -3.05 10.57 19.77
N PRO A 110 -3.41 11.70 19.12
CA PRO A 110 -4.64 11.76 18.31
C PRO A 110 -4.62 10.81 17.11
N ASN A 111 -3.52 10.80 16.35
CA ASN A 111 -3.43 9.99 15.13
C ASN A 111 -3.47 8.49 15.43
N MET A 112 -2.81 8.03 16.49
CA MET A 112 -2.88 6.64 16.93
C MET A 112 -4.27 6.25 17.43
N ALA A 113 -4.96 7.14 18.14
CA ALA A 113 -6.34 6.89 18.58
C ALA A 113 -7.29 6.72 17.37
N ALA A 114 -7.21 7.63 16.39
CA ALA A 114 -8.00 7.56 15.16
C ALA A 114 -7.72 6.28 14.36
N LYS A 115 -6.44 5.92 14.17
CA LYS A 115 -6.04 4.70 13.47
C LYS A 115 -6.60 3.45 14.14
N ARG A 116 -6.57 3.38 15.48
CA ARG A 116 -7.15 2.26 16.23
C ARG A 116 -8.68 2.20 16.06
N GLY A 117 -9.37 3.33 16.10
CA GLY A 117 -10.81 3.39 15.84
C GLY A 117 -11.19 2.86 14.45
N ILE A 118 -10.47 3.29 13.41
CA ILE A 118 -10.67 2.79 12.03
C ILE A 118 -10.42 1.28 11.97
N LEU A 119 -9.33 0.79 12.54
CA LEU A 119 -8.98 -0.62 12.54
C LEU A 119 -10.07 -1.48 13.20
N LEU A 120 -10.59 -1.04 14.34
CA LEU A 120 -11.69 -1.71 15.03
C LEU A 120 -12.96 -1.72 14.17
N GLY A 121 -13.31 -0.57 13.58
CA GLY A 121 -14.49 -0.45 12.72
C GLY A 121 -14.42 -1.35 11.49
N VAL A 122 -13.27 -1.38 10.79
CA VAL A 122 -13.04 -2.26 9.64
C VAL A 122 -13.09 -3.73 10.07
N SER A 123 -12.51 -4.08 11.21
CA SER A 123 -12.52 -5.46 11.71
C SER A 123 -13.94 -5.94 12.03
N LEU A 124 -14.74 -5.11 12.71
CA LEU A 124 -16.14 -5.40 12.99
C LEU A 124 -16.97 -5.50 11.70
N GLY A 125 -16.72 -4.61 10.73
CA GLY A 125 -17.35 -4.67 9.41
C GLY A 125 -17.05 -5.97 8.67
N ALA A 126 -15.78 -6.40 8.68
CA ALA A 126 -15.36 -7.66 8.07
C ALA A 126 -16.02 -8.88 8.74
N ILE A 127 -16.12 -8.88 10.08
CA ILE A 127 -16.84 -9.93 10.83
C ILE A 127 -18.32 -9.95 10.44
N ALA A 128 -18.96 -8.79 10.36
CA ALA A 128 -20.38 -8.69 9.97
C ALA A 128 -20.63 -9.21 8.55
N THR A 129 -19.79 -8.85 7.57
CA THR A 129 -19.87 -9.39 6.21
C THR A 129 -19.65 -10.90 6.19
N SER A 130 -18.68 -11.41 6.95
CA SER A 130 -18.43 -12.86 7.05
C SER A 130 -19.63 -13.60 7.62
N LEU A 131 -20.29 -13.06 8.66
CA LEU A 131 -21.51 -13.62 9.23
C LEU A 131 -22.65 -13.63 8.21
N ARG A 132 -22.84 -12.55 7.44
CA ARG A 132 -23.88 -12.48 6.40
C ARG A 132 -23.69 -13.51 5.30
N ILE A 133 -22.43 -13.84 4.96
CA ILE A 133 -22.07 -14.92 4.04
C ILE A 133 -22.40 -16.29 4.65
N ILE A 134 -21.99 -16.54 5.91
CA ILE A 134 -22.23 -17.84 6.59
C ILE A 134 -23.72 -18.12 6.74
N PHE A 135 -24.51 -17.11 7.13
CA PHE A 135 -25.96 -17.24 7.27
C PHE A 135 -26.71 -17.20 5.93
N GLY A 136 -26.01 -17.12 4.79
CA GLY A 136 -26.62 -17.16 3.46
C GLY A 136 -27.53 -15.98 3.13
N ILE A 137 -27.48 -14.91 3.92
CA ILE A 137 -28.26 -13.69 3.73
C ILE A 137 -27.75 -12.94 2.50
N GLU A 138 -26.42 -12.92 2.30
CA GLU A 138 -25.83 -12.57 1.02
C GLU A 138 -25.66 -13.83 0.17
N ARG A 139 -26.47 -13.95 -0.89
CA ARG A 139 -26.19 -14.93 -1.95
C ARG A 139 -24.88 -14.54 -2.59
N SER A 140 -23.79 -15.14 -2.13
CA SER A 140 -22.52 -15.15 -2.87
C SER A 140 -22.85 -15.65 -4.27
N TYR A 141 -22.43 -14.94 -5.32
CA TYR A 141 -22.64 -15.28 -6.74
C TYR A 141 -21.89 -16.56 -7.17
N LEU A 142 -21.77 -17.54 -6.28
CA LEU A 142 -21.42 -18.92 -6.59
C LEU A 142 -22.65 -19.53 -7.25
N GLY A 143 -22.82 -19.21 -8.54
CA GLY A 143 -23.80 -19.82 -9.43
C GLY A 143 -23.67 -21.34 -9.34
N GLY A 144 -24.72 -21.95 -8.82
CA GLY A 144 -24.88 -23.39 -8.79
C GLY A 144 -25.09 -23.96 -10.20
N GLY A 145 -24.57 -25.17 -10.37
CA GLY A 145 -24.82 -26.17 -11.41
C GLY A 145 -25.63 -25.77 -12.63
N GLU A 146 -24.95 -25.71 -13.77
CA GLU A 146 -25.55 -26.19 -15.02
C GLU A 146 -25.61 -27.73 -14.92
N VAL A 147 -26.83 -28.24 -14.81
CA VAL A 147 -27.20 -29.62 -15.13
C VAL A 147 -27.55 -29.71 -16.61
#